data_AF-A0A8J5LW98-F1
#
_entry.id   AF-A0A8J5LW98-F1
#
_cell.length_a   1.000
_cell.length_b   1.000
_cell.length_c   1.000
_cell.angle_alpha   90.00
_cell.angle_beta   90.00
_cell.angle_gamma   90.00
#
_symmetry.space_group_name_H-M   'P 1'
#
loop_
_entity.id
_entity.type
_entity.pdbx_description
1 polymer ?
#
loop_
_entity_poly.entity_id
_entity_poly.type
_entity_poly.pdbx_seq_one_letter_code
_entity_poly.pdbx_strand_id
1 'polypeptide(L)'
;MITYVMVIPDSKANKRSREAEQSRNEVLWVCEGAAYMTLSQVDDSTLQVTYDNCTGCKDELHARSLLMEWGHEAIRLEQLVTPSRLLAM
;
A
#
# COMPACT_ATOMS: atom_id res chain seq x y z
N MET A 1 -17.07 -10.46 7.46
CA MET A 1 -15.75 -10.09 6.93
C MET A 1 -15.95 -9.36 5.62
N ILE A 2 -15.31 -8.20 5.45
CA ILE A 2 -15.35 -7.40 4.22
C ILE A 2 -13.90 -7.11 3.81
N THR A 3 -13.57 -7.32 2.54
CA THR A 3 -12.24 -7.04 2.00
C THR A 3 -12.34 -5.96 0.93
N TYR A 4 -11.53 -4.92 1.09
CA TYR A 4 -11.30 -3.89 0.11
C TYR A 4 -10.00 -4.20 -0.63
N VAL A 5 -10.05 -4.11 -1.95
CA VAL A 5 -8.89 -4.36 -2.80
C VAL A 5 -8.69 -3.15 -3.70
N MET A 6 -7.50 -2.55 -3.60
CA MET A 6 -7.04 -1.54 -4.54
C MET A 6 -5.98 -2.19 -5.43
N VAL A 7 -6.18 -2.18 -6.74
CA VAL A 7 -5.23 -2.73 -7.71
C VAL A 7 -4.79 -1.63 -8.66
N ILE A 8 -3.50 -1.55 -8.91
CA ILE A 8 -2.89 -0.73 -9.94
C ILE A 8 -2.40 -1.70 -11.03
N PRO A 9 -3.19 -1.94 -12.09
CA PRO A 9 -2.80 -2.85 -13.16
C PRO A 9 -1.86 -2.16 -14.16
N ASP A 10 -0.78 -2.84 -14.58
CA ASP A 10 0.00 -2.38 -15.75
C ASP A 10 -0.62 -2.90 -17.04
N SER A 11 -1.20 -2.01 -17.85
CA SER A 11 -1.66 -2.39 -19.19
C SER A 11 -0.53 -2.21 -20.22
N LYS A 12 -0.59 -2.98 -21.33
CA LYS A 12 0.32 -2.77 -22.47
C LYS A 12 0.27 -1.33 -23.00
N ALA A 13 -0.90 -0.68 -22.93
CA ALA A 13 -1.06 0.71 -23.33
C ALA A 13 -0.32 1.64 -22.36
N ASN A 14 -0.47 1.44 -21.05
CA ASN A 14 0.23 2.20 -20.02
C ASN A 14 1.75 2.07 -20.16
N LYS A 15 2.24 0.85 -20.38
CA LYS A 15 3.67 0.59 -20.64
C LYS A 15 4.21 1.37 -21.84
N ARG A 16 3.50 1.34 -22.97
CA ARG A 16 3.90 2.09 -24.17
C ARG A 16 3.92 3.60 -23.96
N SER A 17 2.95 4.14 -23.22
CA SER A 17 2.95 5.58 -22.88
C SER A 17 4.22 5.95 -22.11
N ARG A 18 4.59 5.17 -21.09
CA ARG A 18 5.83 5.42 -20.33
C ARG A 18 7.09 5.34 -21.17
N GLU A 19 7.15 4.39 -22.10
CA GLU A 19 8.29 4.22 -23.01
C GLU A 19 8.41 5.36 -24.03
N ALA A 20 7.29 6.00 -24.39
CA ALA A 20 7.24 7.13 -25.30
C ALA A 20 7.58 8.48 -24.63
N GLU A 21 7.44 8.57 -23.30
CA GLU A 21 7.87 9.73 -22.53
C GLU A 21 9.40 9.89 -22.63
N GLN A 22 9.88 11.07 -23.04
CA GLN A 22 11.32 11.40 -22.96
C GLN A 22 11.79 11.20 -21.52
N SER A 23 12.98 10.64 -21.32
CA SER A 23 13.53 10.28 -20.01
C SER A 23 13.62 11.48 -19.07
N ARG A 24 12.51 11.80 -18.40
CA ARG A 24 12.48 12.71 -17.27
C ARG A 24 12.79 11.85 -16.06
N ASN A 25 14.03 11.92 -15.60
CA ASN A 25 14.52 11.20 -14.40
C ASN A 25 13.74 11.55 -13.11
N GLU A 26 12.79 12.48 -13.19
CA GLU A 26 11.98 12.99 -12.09
C GLU A 26 10.63 12.27 -11.94
N VAL A 27 10.22 11.44 -12.92
CA VAL A 27 8.91 10.76 -12.87
C VAL A 27 9.07 9.33 -12.37
N LEU A 28 8.56 9.06 -11.15
CA LEU A 28 8.43 7.72 -10.60
C LEU A 28 7.10 7.10 -11.04
N TRP A 29 7.18 6.12 -11.94
CA TRP A 29 6.01 5.39 -12.40
C TRP A 29 5.72 4.20 -11.50
N VAL A 30 4.47 4.12 -11.04
CA VAL A 30 3.92 2.90 -10.46
C VAL A 30 3.51 1.99 -11.62
N CYS A 31 4.21 0.87 -11.77
CA CYS A 31 3.94 -0.07 -12.86
C CYS A 31 2.79 -1.00 -12.47
N GLU A 32 2.89 -1.65 -11.31
CA GLU A 32 1.91 -2.62 -10.84
C GLU A 32 1.91 -2.71 -9.33
N GLY A 33 0.77 -3.06 -8.75
CA GLY A 33 0.68 -3.37 -7.32
C GLY A 33 -0.75 -3.55 -6.85
N ALA A 34 -0.89 -4.00 -5.61
CA ALA A 34 -2.16 -4.05 -4.94
C ALA A 34 -2.01 -3.78 -3.44
N ALA A 35 -3.08 -3.26 -2.86
CA ALA A 35 -3.26 -3.15 -1.42
C ALA A 35 -4.58 -3.82 -1.04
N TYR A 36 -4.55 -4.60 0.03
CA TYR A 36 -5.67 -5.36 0.54
C TYR A 36 -5.92 -4.91 1.98
N MET A 37 -7.16 -4.57 2.29
CA MET A 37 -7.59 -4.30 3.65
C MET A 37 -8.79 -5.17 3.97
N THR A 38 -8.67 -6.01 5.00
CA THR A 38 -9.77 -6.85 5.46
C THR A 38 -10.22 -6.43 6.84
N LEU A 39 -11.54 -6.24 6.97
CA LEU A 39 -12.23 -5.94 8.21
C LEU A 39 -13.01 -7.18 8.66
N SER A 40 -12.64 -7.72 9.82
CA SER A 40 -13.25 -8.90 10.40
C SER A 40 -13.78 -8.59 11.78
N GLN A 41 -15.09 -8.76 11.98
CA GLN A 41 -15.69 -8.63 13.31
C GLN A 41 -15.27 -9.84 14.15
N VAL A 42 -14.65 -9.60 15.30
CA VAL A 42 -14.24 -10.64 16.25
C VAL A 42 -15.34 -10.86 17.28
N ASP A 43 -15.92 -9.76 17.77
CA ASP A 43 -17.06 -9.73 18.70
C ASP A 43 -17.89 -8.45 18.49
N ASP A 44 -18.88 -8.20 19.35
CA ASP A 44 -19.81 -7.07 19.25
C ASP A 44 -19.13 -5.68 19.36
N SER A 45 -17.90 -5.63 19.85
CA SER A 45 -17.14 -4.39 20.11
C SER A 45 -15.79 -4.33 19.40
N THR A 46 -15.29 -5.45 18.90
CA THR A 46 -13.93 -5.57 18.36
C THR A 46 -13.95 -5.85 16.86
N LEU A 47 -13.31 -4.97 16.10
CA LEU A 47 -13.03 -5.17 14.68
C LEU A 47 -11.53 -5.41 14.49
N GLN A 48 -11.17 -6.56 13.94
CA GLN A 48 -9.82 -6.83 13.47
C GLN A 48 -9.63 -6.22 12.08
N VAL A 49 -8.55 -5.47 11.93
CA VAL A 49 -8.10 -4.91 10.65
C VAL A 49 -6.83 -5.63 10.24
N THR A 50 -6.83 -6.26 9.07
CA THR A 50 -5.60 -6.76 8.44
C THR A 50 -5.30 -5.96 7.18
N TYR A 51 -4.02 -5.67 6.98
CA TYR A 51 -3.53 -4.95 5.81
C TYR A 51 -2.40 -5.76 5.18
N ASP A 52 -2.43 -5.85 3.86
CA ASP A 52 -1.41 -6.50 3.05
C ASP A 52 -1.19 -5.70 1.77
N ASN A 53 -0.01 -5.82 1.17
CA ASN A 53 0.31 -5.16 -0.09
C ASN A 53 1.27 -5.99 -0.94
N CYS A 54 1.26 -5.73 -2.24
CA CYS A 54 2.22 -6.29 -3.16
C CYS A 54 2.53 -5.30 -4.28
N THR A 55 3.74 -5.39 -4.83
CA THR A 55 4.18 -4.52 -5.92
C THR A 55 5.26 -5.21 -6.73
N GLY A 56 5.38 -4.81 -8.00
CA GLY A 56 6.51 -5.18 -8.84
C GLY A 56 7.77 -4.42 -8.42
N CYS A 57 8.86 -5.15 -8.17
CA CYS A 57 10.17 -4.55 -7.89
C CYS A 57 11.02 -4.51 -9.16
N LYS A 58 11.84 -3.46 -9.33
CA LYS A 58 12.70 -3.29 -10.51
C LYS A 58 14.03 -4.02 -10.33
N ASP A 59 14.57 -3.91 -9.13
CA ASP A 59 15.81 -4.51 -8.65
C ASP A 59 15.77 -4.62 -7.12
N GLU A 60 16.83 -5.16 -6.53
CA GLU A 60 16.93 -5.36 -5.08
C GLU A 60 16.95 -4.03 -4.30
N LEU A 61 17.56 -2.98 -4.86
CA LEU A 61 17.60 -1.67 -4.20
C LEU A 61 16.19 -1.07 -4.09
N HIS A 62 15.41 -1.16 -5.17
CA HIS A 62 14.02 -0.75 -5.19
C HIS A 62 13.19 -1.57 -4.19
N ALA A 63 13.39 -2.88 -4.10
CA ALA A 63 12.71 -3.73 -3.14
C ALA A 63 12.99 -3.33 -1.68
N ARG A 64 14.24 -2.97 -1.35
CA ARG A 64 14.62 -2.49 0.00
C ARG A 64 13.95 -1.15 0.32
N SER A 65 13.86 -0.25 -0.65
CA SER A 65 13.15 1.03 -0.48
C SER A 65 11.67 0.81 -0.19
N LEU A 66 11.01 -0.07 -0.96
CA LEU A 66 9.60 -0.41 -0.79
C LEU A 66 9.33 -1.03 0.59
N LEU A 67 10.23 -1.88 1.10
CA LEU A 67 10.09 -2.45 2.44
C LEU A 67 10.06 -1.37 3.52
N MET A 68 10.88 -0.32 3.40
CA MET A 68 10.86 0.81 4.33
C MET A 68 9.53 1.59 4.25
N GLU A 69 9.03 1.83 3.04
CA GLU A 69 7.73 2.50 2.83
C GLU A 69 6.58 1.69 3.43
N TRP A 70 6.57 0.37 3.26
CA TRP A 70 5.56 -0.50 3.86
C TRP A 70 5.57 -0.48 5.38
N GLY A 71 6.77 -0.38 5.99
CA GLY A 71 6.89 -0.15 7.43
C GLY A 71 6.21 1.15 7.87
N HIS A 72 6.38 2.24 7.12
CA HIS A 72 5.70 3.51 7.41
C HIS A 72 4.17 3.41 7.25
N GLU A 73 3.66 2.64 6.28
CA GLU A 73 2.21 2.40 6.17
C GLU A 73 1.65 1.63 7.36
N ALA A 74 2.35 0.58 7.81
CA ALA A 74 1.93 -0.19 8.97
C ALA A 74 1.82 0.69 10.23
N ILE A 75 2.82 1.55 10.46
CA ILE A 75 2.83 2.52 11.57
C ILE A 75 1.65 3.51 11.45
N ARG A 76 1.38 4.03 10.25
CA ARG A 76 0.26 4.96 10.03
C ARG A 76 -1.09 4.32 10.31
N LEU A 77 -1.28 3.06 9.88
CA LEU A 77 -2.50 2.31 10.17
C LEU A 77 -2.66 2.06 11.67
N GLU A 78 -1.59 1.69 12.36
CA GLU A 78 -1.60 1.52 13.81
C GLU A 78 -2.02 2.82 14.51
N GLN A 79 -1.44 3.95 14.12
CA GLN A 79 -1.79 5.27 14.67
C GLN A 79 -3.24 5.65 14.42
N LEU A 80 -3.81 5.27 13.26
CA LEU A 80 -5.20 5.56 12.91
C LEU A 80 -6.19 4.76 13.78
N VAL A 81 -5.87 3.49 14.07
CA VAL A 81 -6.74 2.62 14.87
C VAL A 81 -6.49 2.74 16.37
N THR A 82 -5.36 3.32 16.77
CA THR A 82 -5.05 3.57 18.19
C THR A 82 -6.04 4.59 18.75
N PRO A 83 -6.78 4.27 19.83
CA PRO A 83 -7.75 5.20 20.41
C PRO A 83 -7.05 6.47 20.90
N SER A 84 -7.55 7.63 20.48
CA SER A 84 -7.08 8.97 20.90
C SER A 84 -7.22 9.25 22.40
N ARG A 85 -7.85 8.35 23.17
CA ARG A 85 -8.05 8.48 24.62
C ARG A 85 -6.89 8.02 25.48
N LEU A 86 -5.79 7.51 24.89
CA LEU A 86 -4.57 7.19 25.65
C LEU A 86 -3.83 8.42 26.22
N LEU A 87 -4.23 9.64 25.82
CA LEU A 87 -3.67 10.91 26.31
C LEU A 87 -4.54 11.63 27.34
N ALA A 88 -5.68 11.05 27.75
CA ALA A 88 -6.48 11.59 28.85
C ALA A 88 -6.05 10.93 30.16
N MET A 89 -4.93 11.39 30.72
CA MET A 89 -4.57 11.23 32.14
C MET A 89 -4.78 12.56 32.86
#